data_AF-A0A7L4NUG9-F1
#
_entry.id   AF-A0A7L4NUG9-F1
#
_cell.length_a   1.000
_cell.length_b   1.000
_cell.length_c   1.000
_cell.angle_alpha   90.00
_cell.angle_beta   90.00
_cell.angle_gamma   90.00
#
_symmetry.space_group_name_H-M   'P 1'
#
loop_
_entity.id
_entity.type
_entity.pdbx_description
1 polymer ?
#
loop_
_entity_poly.entity_id
_entity_poly.type
_entity_poly.pdbx_seq_one_letter_code
_entity_poly.pdbx_strand_id
1 'polypeptide(L)'
;MAISLPITVDIVSAATNTSTTTKVTVSQLTTAASSVNSFYKTNKRLPNYVTISGKQLTMPQYLYLITTETSQLNSGSTAAITVKNVNVAPKPTESLKKGNIQKTEYVNVAKNLKKFADTNGRMPNFLSTSRGNIKFETMVDTYSRILIFYKTNKRLPNYVAVAPWTGKSYTPSEGGTGTTPTTPTTPTTDVVTVTPTQLNEAVASVKTYVESRNKMPTTVTVAGKTIQISQFLQLLAQRIIDLNSGKNVNLKTKTINMATAPSENIKSGNIQKTEYISLASKIAVLSSGSRVPNYWSTTLGSMRYESTTYLFLKAITFYNTNKRLPNYIYTPRWTGTTTTGMTSSIVRPVYIISDKISNNATDNARINAVIAELKKLGITAYNYGVGANNIAILSNTNVPINALIVQFFGGACAATLNEMGTSYYKSLKDTKKVFTVFTDGAKKITGLAWLERAHDDNFSPASFTGLANPDKYLTNNGYKYYEGYNSSKLQELVQILYKEATS
;
A
#
# COMPACT_ATOMS: atom_id res chain seq x y z
N MET A 1 -46.68 28.95 -57.32
CA MET A 1 -46.61 27.59 -56.73
C MET A 1 -45.32 27.53 -55.92
N ALA A 2 -45.41 27.60 -54.60
CA ALA A 2 -44.25 27.66 -53.70
C ALA A 2 -44.01 26.27 -53.09
N ILE A 3 -42.76 25.80 -53.18
CA ILE A 3 -42.30 24.53 -52.61
C ILE A 3 -41.86 24.80 -51.17
N SER A 4 -42.43 24.07 -50.20
CA SER A 4 -42.08 24.10 -48.79
C SER A 4 -40.99 23.06 -48.49
N LEU A 5 -39.95 23.48 -47.75
CA LEU A 5 -38.99 22.59 -47.09
C LEU A 5 -39.21 22.69 -45.57
N PRO A 6 -39.20 21.57 -44.82
CA PRO A 6 -39.40 21.59 -43.38
C PRO A 6 -38.13 21.99 -42.61
N ILE A 7 -38.31 22.82 -41.59
CA ILE A 7 -37.30 23.23 -40.60
C ILE A 7 -37.36 22.25 -39.42
N THR A 8 -36.22 21.65 -39.07
CA THR A 8 -36.06 20.85 -37.85
C THR A 8 -35.65 21.77 -36.69
N VAL A 9 -36.40 21.76 -35.60
CA VAL A 9 -36.09 22.50 -34.37
C VAL A 9 -35.27 21.62 -33.45
N ASP A 10 -34.01 21.98 -33.20
CA ASP A 10 -33.17 21.35 -32.18
C ASP A 10 -33.60 21.83 -30.78
N ILE A 11 -34.08 20.89 -29.96
CA ILE A 11 -34.33 21.14 -28.54
C ILE A 11 -32.99 21.03 -27.81
N VAL A 12 -32.46 22.16 -27.35
CA VAL A 12 -31.31 22.19 -26.43
C VAL A 12 -31.79 21.79 -25.04
N SER A 13 -31.47 20.57 -24.58
CA SER A 13 -31.68 20.18 -23.19
C SER A 13 -30.64 20.88 -22.30
N ALA A 14 -31.10 21.73 -21.39
CA ALA A 14 -30.25 22.36 -20.37
C ALA A 14 -29.62 21.28 -19.47
N ALA A 15 -28.29 21.14 -19.54
CA ALA A 15 -27.55 20.27 -18.64
C ALA A 15 -27.53 20.89 -17.23
N THR A 16 -28.27 20.29 -16.30
CA THR A 16 -28.20 20.61 -14.87
C THR A 16 -26.83 20.19 -14.32
N ASN A 17 -26.00 21.17 -13.93
CA ASN A 17 -24.74 20.96 -13.22
C ASN A 17 -24.99 20.42 -11.79
N THR A 18 -25.08 19.11 -11.63
CA THR A 18 -25.07 18.46 -10.32
C THR A 18 -23.66 18.44 -9.75
N SER A 19 -23.38 19.35 -8.80
CA SER A 19 -22.16 19.34 -8.00
C SER A 19 -22.05 18.04 -7.19
N THR A 20 -21.18 17.13 -7.60
CA THR A 20 -20.99 15.84 -6.94
C THR A 20 -20.19 16.01 -5.63
N THR A 21 -20.88 16.03 -4.49
CA THR A 21 -20.26 16.04 -3.17
C THR A 21 -19.41 14.78 -2.96
N THR A 22 -18.12 14.93 -2.71
CA THR A 22 -17.22 13.79 -2.46
C THR A 22 -17.34 13.33 -1.03
N LYS A 23 -17.73 12.07 -0.83
CA LYS A 23 -17.75 11.42 0.49
C LYS A 23 -16.55 10.47 0.63
N VAL A 24 -15.99 10.41 1.83
CA VAL A 24 -14.86 9.54 2.17
C VAL A 24 -15.23 8.59 3.29
N THR A 25 -14.81 7.33 3.18
CA THR A 25 -15.11 6.29 4.18
C THR A 25 -13.98 6.11 5.18
N VAL A 26 -14.29 5.46 6.31
CA VAL A 26 -13.31 5.10 7.34
C VAL A 26 -12.11 4.34 6.76
N SER A 27 -12.34 3.40 5.84
CA SER A 27 -11.28 2.62 5.21
C SER A 27 -10.34 3.47 4.34
N GLN A 28 -10.90 4.45 3.63
CA GLN A 28 -10.13 5.38 2.82
C GLN A 28 -9.30 6.33 3.70
N LEU A 29 -9.87 6.82 4.80
CA LEU A 29 -9.16 7.69 5.75
C LEU A 29 -8.07 6.97 6.52
N THR A 30 -8.32 5.75 6.98
CA THR A 30 -7.28 4.94 7.66
C THR A 30 -6.14 4.55 6.72
N THR A 31 -6.42 4.33 5.44
CA THR A 31 -5.37 4.11 4.40
C THR A 31 -4.55 5.37 4.16
N ALA A 32 -5.22 6.52 4.02
CA ALA A 32 -4.55 7.82 3.88
C ALA A 32 -3.67 8.14 5.10
N ALA A 33 -4.15 7.82 6.30
CA ALA A 33 -3.39 7.97 7.54
C ALA A 33 -2.10 7.17 7.56
N SER A 34 -2.13 5.90 7.13
CA SER A 34 -0.91 5.11 6.97
C SER A 34 0.08 5.77 5.99
N SER A 35 -0.41 6.28 4.84
CA SER A 35 0.43 6.94 3.84
C SER A 35 1.09 8.22 4.37
N VAL A 36 0.32 9.11 5.00
CA VAL A 36 0.81 10.37 5.57
C VAL A 36 1.81 10.11 6.70
N ASN A 37 1.54 9.15 7.58
CA ASN A 37 2.45 8.77 8.67
C ASN A 37 3.79 8.22 8.13
N SER A 38 3.75 7.35 7.12
CA SER A 38 4.97 6.84 6.47
C SER A 38 5.76 7.96 5.81
N PHE A 39 5.08 8.87 5.10
CA PHE A 39 5.71 10.02 4.47
C PHE A 39 6.43 10.90 5.49
N TYR A 40 5.77 11.22 6.61
CA TYR A 40 6.37 12.01 7.68
C TYR A 40 7.62 11.33 8.27
N LYS A 41 7.53 10.03 8.60
CA LYS A 41 8.65 9.29 9.20
C LYS A 41 9.93 9.37 8.37
N THR A 42 9.79 9.30 7.04
CA THR A 42 10.89 9.38 6.09
C THR A 42 11.36 10.81 5.84
N ASN A 43 10.44 11.75 5.59
CA ASN A 43 10.79 13.07 5.04
C ASN A 43 10.89 14.17 6.10
N LYS A 44 10.51 13.88 7.36
CA LYS A 44 10.47 14.85 8.46
C LYS A 44 9.71 16.13 8.14
N ARG A 45 8.66 16.00 7.31
CA ARG A 45 7.71 17.06 6.92
C ARG A 45 6.37 16.41 6.54
N LEU A 46 5.28 17.18 6.57
CA LEU A 46 4.02 16.73 6.00
C LEU A 46 4.07 16.72 4.46
N PRO A 47 3.29 15.85 3.79
CA PRO A 47 3.10 15.96 2.34
C PRO A 47 2.27 17.21 2.01
N ASN A 48 2.31 17.67 0.75
CA ASN A 48 1.52 18.85 0.34
C ASN A 48 0.01 18.54 0.28
N TYR A 49 -0.33 17.32 -0.13
CA TYR A 49 -1.68 16.76 -0.24
C TYR A 49 -1.66 15.26 0.03
N VAL A 50 -2.83 14.65 0.15
CA VAL A 50 -3.03 13.21 0.21
C VAL A 50 -4.13 12.81 -0.79
N THR A 51 -3.95 11.69 -1.47
CA THR A 51 -4.96 11.21 -2.43
C THR A 51 -5.98 10.31 -1.75
N ILE A 52 -7.23 10.75 -1.69
CA ILE A 52 -8.36 10.00 -1.13
C ILE A 52 -9.45 9.92 -2.20
N SER A 53 -9.95 8.72 -2.49
CA SER A 53 -10.98 8.49 -3.51
C SER A 53 -10.62 9.07 -4.89
N GLY A 54 -9.33 9.07 -5.25
CA GLY A 54 -8.84 9.62 -6.52
C GLY A 54 -8.75 11.15 -6.56
N LYS A 55 -9.08 11.86 -5.47
CA LYS A 55 -8.95 13.32 -5.35
C LYS A 55 -7.77 13.69 -4.45
N GLN A 56 -7.03 14.72 -4.83
CA GLN A 56 -6.03 15.32 -3.95
C GLN A 56 -6.71 16.20 -2.93
N LEU A 57 -6.53 15.87 -1.66
CA LEU A 57 -6.99 16.66 -0.55
C LEU A 57 -5.78 17.33 0.10
N THR A 58 -5.85 18.64 0.31
CA THR A 58 -4.82 19.39 1.02
C THR A 58 -4.69 18.88 2.46
N MET A 59 -3.57 19.12 3.12
CA MET A 59 -3.40 18.70 4.53
C MET A 59 -4.44 19.30 5.48
N PRO A 60 -4.90 20.56 5.30
CA PRO A 60 -6.06 21.07 6.03
C PRO A 60 -7.34 20.27 5.80
N GLN A 61 -7.69 19.94 4.55
CA GLN A 61 -8.87 19.11 4.25
C GLN A 61 -8.73 17.72 4.87
N TYR A 62 -7.53 17.13 4.79
CA TYR A 62 -7.23 15.85 5.41
C TYR A 62 -7.36 15.89 6.94
N LEU A 63 -6.80 16.91 7.60
CA LEU A 63 -6.91 17.09 9.05
C LEU A 63 -8.36 17.20 9.51
N TYR A 64 -9.19 17.95 8.75
CA TYR A 64 -10.61 18.07 9.00
C TYR A 64 -11.32 16.71 8.95
N LEU A 65 -10.98 15.88 7.96
CA LEU A 65 -11.60 14.57 7.79
C LEU A 65 -11.22 13.61 8.90
N ILE A 66 -9.93 13.49 9.25
CA ILE A 66 -9.46 12.50 10.25
C ILE A 66 -9.86 12.86 11.68
N THR A 67 -10.06 14.14 11.99
CA THR A 67 -10.58 14.60 13.28
C THR A 67 -12.08 14.41 13.37
N THR A 68 -12.82 14.71 12.29
CA THR A 68 -14.25 14.40 12.19
C THR A 68 -14.49 12.91 12.35
N GLU A 69 -13.72 12.07 11.65
CA GLU A 69 -13.77 10.61 11.78
C GLU A 69 -13.49 10.17 13.21
N THR A 70 -12.43 10.69 13.84
CA THR A 70 -12.10 10.37 15.24
C THR A 70 -13.27 10.69 16.19
N SER A 71 -13.96 11.81 15.98
CA SER A 71 -15.15 12.15 16.79
C SER A 71 -16.34 11.22 16.53
N GLN A 72 -16.58 10.82 15.28
CA GLN A 72 -17.65 9.89 14.90
C GLN A 72 -17.41 8.48 15.46
N LEU A 73 -16.17 8.00 15.35
CA LEU A 73 -15.75 6.71 15.88
C LEU A 73 -15.90 6.64 17.40
N ASN A 74 -15.70 7.76 18.11
CA ASN A 74 -15.97 7.82 19.54
C ASN A 74 -17.45 7.64 19.87
N SER A 75 -18.35 8.10 19.00
CA SER A 75 -19.80 7.90 19.11
C SER A 75 -20.32 6.58 18.48
N GLY A 76 -19.43 5.73 17.95
CA GLY A 76 -19.82 4.50 17.26
C GLY A 76 -20.28 4.67 15.81
N SER A 77 -20.21 5.87 15.25
CA SER A 77 -20.58 6.16 13.85
C SER A 77 -19.43 5.89 12.90
N THR A 78 -19.72 5.29 11.74
CA THR A 78 -18.79 5.05 10.62
C THR A 78 -19.27 5.69 9.31
N ALA A 79 -20.20 6.65 9.42
CA ALA A 79 -20.81 7.33 8.28
C ALA A 79 -19.76 8.03 7.41
N ALA A 80 -19.91 7.94 6.09
CA ALA A 80 -18.98 8.60 5.18
C ALA A 80 -19.03 10.13 5.34
N ILE A 81 -17.85 10.75 5.41
CA ILE A 81 -17.70 12.18 5.68
C ILE A 81 -17.62 12.93 4.35
N THR A 82 -18.36 14.03 4.22
CA THR A 82 -18.26 14.89 3.05
C THR A 82 -16.98 15.75 3.13
N VAL A 83 -16.21 15.76 2.05
CA VAL A 83 -15.02 16.61 1.91
C VAL A 83 -15.47 18.07 1.89
N LYS A 84 -14.88 18.89 2.77
CA LYS A 84 -15.05 20.34 2.80
C LYS A 84 -13.76 21.03 2.39
N ASN A 85 -13.88 22.20 1.79
CA ASN A 85 -12.75 23.10 1.62
C ASN A 85 -12.39 23.73 2.97
N VAL A 86 -11.13 23.60 3.37
CA VAL A 86 -10.60 24.17 4.60
C VAL A 86 -9.23 24.76 4.32
N ASN A 87 -9.01 26.01 4.70
CA ASN A 87 -7.75 26.71 4.51
C ASN A 87 -6.74 26.38 5.62
N VAL A 88 -5.45 26.64 5.35
CA VAL A 88 -4.38 26.46 6.34
C VAL A 88 -4.51 27.48 7.49
N ALA A 89 -3.88 27.17 8.63
CA ALA A 89 -3.71 28.12 9.71
C ALA A 89 -2.71 29.23 9.31
N PRO A 90 -3.02 30.53 9.50
CA PRO A 90 -2.15 31.61 9.07
C PRO A 90 -0.88 31.79 9.93
N LYS A 91 -0.94 31.47 11.22
CA LYS A 91 0.19 31.67 12.15
C LYS A 91 0.24 30.54 13.19
N PRO A 92 0.62 29.31 12.81
CA PRO A 92 0.64 28.19 13.74
C PRO A 92 1.70 28.38 14.83
N THR A 93 1.33 28.11 16.09
CA THR A 93 2.22 28.23 17.25
C THR A 93 2.13 26.98 18.12
N GLU A 94 3.23 26.55 18.72
CA GLU A 94 3.25 25.36 19.58
C GLU A 94 3.97 25.65 20.90
N SER A 95 3.36 25.21 22.00
CA SER A 95 3.97 25.17 23.34
C SER A 95 3.90 23.78 23.96
N LEU A 96 3.72 22.76 23.10
CA LEU A 96 3.47 21.38 23.48
C LEU A 96 4.69 20.73 24.14
N LYS A 97 4.45 20.06 25.28
CA LYS A 97 5.42 19.23 25.98
C LYS A 97 5.18 17.75 25.66
N LYS A 98 6.25 16.96 25.64
CA LYS A 98 6.17 15.51 25.43
C LYS A 98 5.31 14.86 26.54
N GLY A 99 4.43 13.94 26.17
CA GLY A 99 3.60 13.20 27.13
C GLY A 99 2.39 12.55 26.48
N ASN A 100 1.52 11.99 27.31
CA ASN A 100 0.28 11.36 26.84
C ASN A 100 -0.89 12.34 26.93
N ILE A 101 -1.71 12.38 25.88
CA ILE A 101 -3.05 12.99 25.85
C ILE A 101 -4.08 11.87 25.90
N GLN A 102 -5.00 11.94 26.87
CA GLN A 102 -6.00 10.88 27.10
C GLN A 102 -7.13 10.91 26.05
N LYS A 103 -7.86 9.79 25.93
CA LYS A 103 -8.97 9.63 24.96
C LYS A 103 -10.02 10.72 25.03
N THR A 104 -10.51 11.00 26.23
CA THR A 104 -11.51 12.06 26.45
C THR A 104 -11.02 13.40 25.93
N GLU A 105 -9.74 13.69 26.14
CA GLU A 105 -9.11 14.94 25.75
C GLU A 105 -8.89 15.04 24.24
N TYR A 106 -8.23 14.09 23.58
CA TYR A 106 -8.02 14.19 22.13
C TYR A 106 -9.34 14.11 21.34
N VAL A 107 -10.37 13.43 21.86
CA VAL A 107 -11.71 13.47 21.23
C VAL A 107 -12.32 14.87 21.35
N ASN A 108 -12.16 15.54 22.50
CA ASN A 108 -12.61 16.92 22.66
C ASN A 108 -11.84 17.90 21.77
N VAL A 109 -10.53 17.72 21.63
CA VAL A 109 -9.70 18.49 20.68
C VAL A 109 -10.19 18.28 19.24
N ALA A 110 -10.55 17.05 18.85
CA ALA A 110 -11.07 16.75 17.51
C ALA A 110 -12.41 17.46 17.25
N LYS A 111 -13.33 17.42 18.23
CA LYS A 111 -14.61 18.14 18.18
C LYS A 111 -14.41 19.65 18.07
N ASN A 112 -13.50 20.21 18.85
CA ASN A 112 -13.18 21.64 18.84
C ASN A 112 -12.54 22.07 17.51
N LEU A 113 -11.64 21.26 16.95
CA LEU A 113 -11.06 21.52 15.63
C LEU A 113 -12.13 21.53 14.55
N LYS A 114 -13.00 20.51 14.53
CA LYS A 114 -14.10 20.42 13.58
C LYS A 114 -15.02 21.64 13.69
N LYS A 115 -15.45 22.00 14.90
CA LYS A 115 -16.27 23.19 15.16
C LYS A 115 -15.60 24.46 14.64
N PHE A 116 -14.31 24.64 14.96
CA PHE A 116 -13.54 25.79 14.50
C PHE A 116 -13.48 25.87 12.97
N ALA A 117 -13.16 24.76 12.31
CA ALA A 117 -13.05 24.69 10.85
C ALA A 117 -14.40 24.92 10.15
N ASP A 118 -15.49 24.39 10.72
CA ASP A 118 -16.85 24.62 10.22
C ASP A 118 -17.27 26.08 10.32
N THR A 119 -16.87 26.78 11.39
CA THR A 119 -17.19 28.20 11.60
C THR A 119 -16.29 29.15 10.80
N ASN A 120 -15.00 28.85 10.69
CA ASN A 120 -13.99 29.80 10.20
C ASN A 120 -13.46 29.47 8.79
N GLY A 121 -13.83 28.32 8.22
CA GLY A 121 -13.34 27.87 6.91
C GLY A 121 -11.83 27.61 6.85
N ARG A 122 -11.14 27.56 8.00
CA ARG A 122 -9.69 27.37 8.10
C ARG A 122 -9.31 26.57 9.35
N MET A 123 -8.09 26.04 9.36
CA MET A 123 -7.51 25.41 10.54
C MET A 123 -7.14 26.43 11.63
N PRO A 124 -7.24 26.06 12.92
CA PRO A 124 -6.82 26.92 14.01
C PRO A 124 -5.28 27.00 14.06
N ASN A 125 -4.76 28.12 14.57
CA ASN A 125 -3.31 28.31 14.78
C ASN A 125 -2.75 27.31 15.80
N PHE A 126 -3.57 26.95 16.79
CA PHE A 126 -3.30 25.92 17.76
C PHE A 126 -4.61 25.47 18.41
N LEU A 127 -4.58 24.37 19.13
CA LEU A 127 -5.59 24.02 20.11
C LEU A 127 -4.92 23.74 21.45
N SER A 128 -5.58 24.05 22.55
CA SER A 128 -5.03 23.81 23.88
C SER A 128 -5.26 22.36 24.31
N THR A 129 -4.24 21.79 24.95
CA THR A 129 -4.23 20.45 25.53
C THR A 129 -3.65 20.53 26.94
N SER A 130 -3.82 19.49 27.76
CA SER A 130 -3.15 19.30 29.05
C SER A 130 -1.62 19.30 28.93
N ARG A 131 -1.09 19.12 27.72
CA ARG A 131 0.35 19.15 27.41
C ARG A 131 0.82 20.47 26.80
N GLY A 132 -0.04 21.48 26.69
CA GLY A 132 0.25 22.77 26.04
C GLY A 132 -0.46 22.92 24.69
N ASN A 133 -0.13 23.98 23.95
CA ASN A 133 -0.77 24.26 22.67
C ASN A 133 -0.20 23.35 21.58
N ILE A 134 -1.04 22.52 20.96
CA ILE A 134 -0.69 21.67 19.82
C ILE A 134 -0.91 22.43 18.51
N LYS A 135 0.04 22.37 17.57
CA LYS A 135 -0.07 23.00 16.25
C LYS A 135 -0.47 22.02 15.15
N PHE A 136 -0.72 22.57 13.96
CA PHE A 136 -1.22 21.86 12.78
C PHE A 136 -0.50 20.54 12.48
N GLU A 137 0.83 20.54 12.40
CA GLU A 137 1.59 19.35 11.99
C GLU A 137 1.50 18.23 13.01
N THR A 138 1.62 18.59 14.28
CA THR A 138 1.47 17.65 15.39
C THR A 138 0.06 17.08 15.43
N MET A 139 -0.97 17.87 15.11
CA MET A 139 -2.35 17.35 14.99
C MET A 139 -2.47 16.35 13.84
N VAL A 140 -1.94 16.67 12.65
CA VAL A 140 -1.99 15.76 11.48
C VAL A 140 -1.35 14.42 11.81
N ASP A 141 -0.16 14.42 12.40
CA ASP A 141 0.52 13.21 12.84
C ASP A 141 -0.29 12.45 13.91
N THR A 142 -0.74 13.15 14.95
CA THR A 142 -1.46 12.56 16.09
C THR A 142 -2.74 11.86 15.65
N TYR A 143 -3.59 12.54 14.86
CA TYR A 143 -4.84 11.95 14.39
C TYR A 143 -4.62 10.88 13.31
N SER A 144 -3.55 10.96 12.52
CA SER A 144 -3.16 9.87 11.63
C SER A 144 -2.80 8.62 12.44
N ARG A 145 -2.04 8.75 13.53
CA ARG A 145 -1.71 7.63 14.43
C ARG A 145 -2.94 7.08 15.14
N ILE A 146 -3.91 7.92 15.53
CA ILE A 146 -5.19 7.49 16.09
C ILE A 146 -5.98 6.64 15.09
N LEU A 147 -6.09 7.08 13.83
CA LEU A 147 -6.81 6.30 12.81
C LEU A 147 -6.06 5.01 12.42
N ILE A 148 -4.73 5.03 12.39
CA ILE A 148 -3.91 3.81 12.22
C ILE A 148 -4.18 2.83 13.37
N PHE A 149 -4.24 3.31 14.61
CA PHE A 149 -4.60 2.48 15.76
C PHE A 149 -6.01 1.91 15.60
N TYR A 150 -6.99 2.73 15.22
CA TYR A 150 -8.37 2.30 15.00
C TYR A 150 -8.48 1.23 13.90
N LYS A 151 -7.73 1.39 12.78
CA LYS A 151 -7.71 0.45 11.66
C LYS A 151 -7.49 -0.99 12.14
N THR A 152 -6.55 -1.16 13.06
CA THR A 152 -6.14 -2.46 13.62
C THR A 152 -7.00 -2.89 14.81
N ASN A 153 -7.25 -1.99 15.76
CA ASN A 153 -7.84 -2.34 17.05
C ASN A 153 -9.37 -2.22 17.09
N LYS A 154 -9.99 -1.65 16.05
CA LYS A 154 -11.44 -1.37 15.95
C LYS A 154 -12.01 -0.59 17.14
N ARG A 155 -11.14 0.13 17.85
CA ARG A 155 -11.44 1.04 18.94
C ARG A 155 -10.44 2.19 18.92
N LEU A 156 -10.83 3.33 19.46
CA LEU A 156 -9.90 4.44 19.66
C LEU A 156 -8.91 4.13 20.80
N PRO A 157 -7.66 4.62 20.73
CA PRO A 157 -6.65 4.35 21.76
C PRO A 157 -7.00 5.03 23.08
N ASN A 158 -6.63 4.45 24.23
CA ASN A 158 -6.94 5.07 25.53
C ASN A 158 -6.17 6.39 25.74
N TYR A 159 -5.02 6.52 25.10
CA TYR A 159 -4.23 7.74 25.04
C TYR A 159 -3.41 7.78 23.75
N VAL A 160 -2.91 8.96 23.38
CA VAL A 160 -1.92 9.13 22.33
C VAL A 160 -0.71 9.87 22.88
N ALA A 161 0.48 9.32 22.64
CA ALA A 161 1.72 10.01 22.98
C ALA A 161 1.97 11.13 21.97
N VAL A 162 2.30 12.32 22.47
CA VAL A 162 2.61 13.51 21.67
C VAL A 162 3.96 14.08 22.09
N ALA A 163 4.58 14.81 21.17
CA ALA A 163 5.82 15.53 21.37
C ALA A 163 5.80 16.78 20.47
N PRO A 164 6.53 17.85 20.83
CA PRO A 164 6.66 19.01 19.96
C PRO A 164 7.17 18.60 18.57
N TRP A 165 6.65 19.25 17.54
CA TRP A 165 7.03 18.98 16.16
C TRP A 165 8.47 19.40 15.89
N THR A 166 9.28 18.46 15.42
CA THR A 166 10.68 18.69 15.07
C THR A 166 10.94 18.74 13.57
N GLY A 167 9.89 18.53 12.75
CA GLY A 167 9.99 18.55 11.29
C GLY A 167 9.94 19.96 10.71
N LYS A 168 10.07 20.05 9.37
CA LYS A 168 9.84 21.32 8.66
C LYS A 168 8.39 21.77 8.85
N SER A 169 8.19 23.05 9.17
CA SER A 169 6.85 23.64 9.25
C SER A 169 6.14 23.53 7.90
N TYR A 170 4.84 23.29 7.93
CA TYR A 170 4.00 23.22 6.76
C TYR A 170 3.75 24.62 6.22
N THR A 171 4.37 24.93 5.08
CA THR A 171 4.04 26.09 4.26
C THR A 171 3.33 25.61 3.00
N PRO A 172 2.11 26.05 2.71
CA PRO A 172 1.54 25.85 1.40
C PRO A 172 2.33 26.72 0.41
N SER A 173 3.17 26.11 -0.41
CA SER A 173 3.59 26.74 -1.67
C SER A 173 2.42 26.60 -2.65
N GLU A 174 2.09 27.69 -3.34
CA GLU A 174 0.89 27.96 -4.15
C GLU A 174 0.23 26.78 -4.88
N GLY A 175 -1.11 26.77 -4.85
CA GLY A 175 -1.93 26.33 -5.99
C GLY A 175 -2.63 24.98 -5.83
N GLY A 176 -3.92 25.03 -5.51
CA GLY A 176 -4.81 23.88 -5.61
C GLY A 176 -6.21 24.18 -5.09
N THR A 177 -6.83 25.26 -5.57
CA THR A 177 -8.28 25.44 -5.43
C THR A 177 -8.96 24.20 -6.00
N GLY A 178 -9.75 23.53 -5.16
CA GLY A 178 -10.50 22.34 -5.54
C GLY A 178 -11.41 22.64 -6.72
N THR A 179 -10.96 22.27 -7.91
CA THR A 179 -11.81 22.10 -9.08
C THR A 179 -11.98 20.60 -9.31
N THR A 180 -13.21 20.26 -9.70
CA THR A 180 -13.72 18.93 -10.04
C THR A 180 -12.69 18.11 -10.83
N PRO A 181 -12.53 16.78 -10.58
CA PRO A 181 -11.68 15.96 -11.42
C PRO A 181 -12.31 15.89 -12.81
N THR A 182 -11.82 16.72 -13.73
CA THR A 182 -11.76 16.33 -15.13
C THR A 182 -10.63 15.31 -15.23
N THR A 183 -10.94 14.14 -15.77
CA THR A 183 -9.92 13.18 -16.21
C THR A 183 -8.97 13.91 -17.17
N PRO A 184 -7.69 14.14 -16.85
CA PRO A 184 -6.78 14.74 -17.82
C PRO A 184 -6.43 13.66 -18.84
N THR A 185 -7.20 13.60 -19.93
CA THR A 185 -6.87 12.80 -21.12
C THR A 185 -5.66 13.37 -21.87
N THR A 186 -5.23 14.59 -21.55
CA THR A 186 -4.14 15.30 -22.23
C THR A 186 -2.91 15.39 -21.31
N PRO A 187 -1.72 14.95 -21.77
CA PRO A 187 -0.47 15.13 -21.02
C PRO A 187 -0.16 16.61 -20.85
N THR A 188 0.38 16.98 -19.69
CA THR A 188 0.76 18.37 -19.45
C THR A 188 1.90 18.78 -20.38
N THR A 189 1.80 19.98 -20.95
CA THR A 189 2.82 20.62 -21.80
C THR A 189 3.89 21.34 -20.99
N ASP A 190 3.68 21.54 -19.69
CA ASP A 190 4.64 22.21 -18.81
C ASP A 190 5.91 21.35 -18.62
N VAL A 191 7.06 21.95 -18.92
CA VAL A 191 8.36 21.34 -18.58
C VAL A 191 8.62 21.57 -17.09
N VAL A 192 8.57 20.49 -16.31
CA VAL A 192 8.77 20.48 -14.86
C VAL A 192 10.14 19.91 -14.55
N THR A 193 10.96 20.66 -13.81
CA THR A 193 12.21 20.13 -13.26
C THR A 193 11.92 19.29 -12.02
N VAL A 194 12.32 18.02 -12.05
CA VAL A 194 12.06 17.01 -11.02
C VAL A 194 13.37 16.63 -10.35
N THR A 195 13.47 16.84 -9.04
CA THR A 195 14.63 16.42 -8.26
C THR A 195 14.60 14.90 -7.99
N PRO A 196 15.76 14.27 -7.72
CA PRO A 196 15.83 12.90 -7.22
C PRO A 196 14.85 12.56 -6.11
N THR A 197 14.75 13.43 -5.10
CA THR A 197 13.87 13.22 -3.96
C THR A 197 12.39 13.23 -4.38
N GLN A 198 11.99 14.21 -5.19
CA GLN A 198 10.61 14.30 -5.69
C GLN A 198 10.22 13.09 -6.55
N LEU A 199 11.15 12.59 -7.38
CA LEU A 199 10.90 11.39 -8.17
C LEU A 199 10.78 10.15 -7.27
N ASN A 200 11.64 10.00 -6.27
CA ASN A 200 11.61 8.88 -5.33
C ASN A 200 10.31 8.86 -4.49
N GLU A 201 9.80 10.02 -4.08
CA GLU A 201 8.50 10.15 -3.41
C GLU A 201 7.36 9.65 -4.32
N ALA A 202 7.37 10.04 -5.61
CA ALA A 202 6.40 9.57 -6.59
C ALA A 202 6.51 8.07 -6.86
N VAL A 203 7.74 7.53 -6.95
CA VAL A 203 8.01 6.09 -7.08
C VAL A 203 7.37 5.30 -5.94
N ALA A 204 7.60 5.72 -4.70
CA ALA A 204 7.03 5.05 -3.53
C ALA A 204 5.49 5.09 -3.55
N SER A 205 4.91 6.26 -3.86
CA SER A 205 3.46 6.44 -3.94
C SER A 205 2.79 5.55 -4.98
N VAL A 206 3.31 5.53 -6.22
CA VAL A 206 2.76 4.70 -7.30
C VAL A 206 2.95 3.22 -7.00
N LYS A 207 4.09 2.81 -6.45
CA LYS A 207 4.33 1.42 -6.05
C LYS A 207 3.31 0.96 -5.02
N THR A 208 3.09 1.72 -3.95
CA THR A 208 2.07 1.41 -2.94
C THR A 208 0.66 1.37 -3.54
N TYR A 209 0.33 2.29 -4.45
CA TYR A 209 -0.97 2.26 -5.15
C TYR A 209 -1.16 0.96 -5.93
N VAL A 210 -0.16 0.58 -6.74
CA VAL A 210 -0.21 -0.64 -7.56
C VAL A 210 -0.35 -1.88 -6.68
N GLU A 211 0.45 -1.97 -5.62
CA GLU A 211 0.46 -3.14 -4.72
C GLU A 211 -0.79 -3.27 -3.86
N SER A 212 -1.47 -2.16 -3.55
CA SER A 212 -2.70 -2.17 -2.74
C SER A 212 -3.98 -2.29 -3.54
N ARG A 213 -4.00 -1.79 -4.78
CA ARG A 213 -5.20 -1.73 -5.62
C ARG A 213 -5.16 -2.63 -6.83
N ASN A 214 -4.03 -3.31 -7.04
CA ASN A 214 -3.89 -4.21 -8.17
C ASN A 214 -4.10 -3.47 -9.51
N LYS A 215 -3.77 -2.17 -9.58
CA LYS A 215 -4.06 -1.31 -10.74
C LYS A 215 -2.98 -0.26 -10.91
N MET A 216 -2.56 0.02 -12.15
CA MET A 216 -1.73 1.19 -12.45
C MET A 216 -2.59 2.46 -12.42
N PRO A 217 -2.18 3.54 -11.73
CA PRO A 217 -2.87 4.82 -11.83
C PRO A 217 -2.64 5.44 -13.22
N THR A 218 -3.60 6.20 -13.72
CA THR A 218 -3.51 6.91 -15.01
C THR A 218 -2.64 8.16 -14.93
N THR A 219 -2.51 8.73 -13.73
CA THR A 219 -1.70 9.92 -13.44
C THR A 219 -0.95 9.77 -12.13
N VAL A 220 0.13 10.51 -11.99
CA VAL A 220 0.89 10.65 -10.74
C VAL A 220 1.29 12.10 -10.59
N THR A 221 1.47 12.54 -9.36
CA THR A 221 1.95 13.89 -9.09
C THR A 221 3.42 13.86 -8.71
N VAL A 222 4.20 14.68 -9.40
CA VAL A 222 5.65 14.77 -9.27
C VAL A 222 6.00 16.25 -9.20
N ALA A 223 6.82 16.64 -8.22
CA ALA A 223 7.21 18.05 -8.02
C ALA A 223 6.02 19.03 -7.96
N GLY A 224 4.88 18.59 -7.39
CA GLY A 224 3.67 19.41 -7.26
C GLY A 224 2.78 19.47 -8.51
N LYS A 225 3.18 18.84 -9.62
CA LYS A 225 2.42 18.82 -10.87
C LYS A 225 1.87 17.42 -11.15
N THR A 226 0.61 17.33 -11.52
CA THR A 226 -0.02 16.07 -11.95
C THR A 226 0.37 15.80 -13.40
N ILE A 227 1.05 14.67 -13.63
CA ILE A 227 1.52 14.22 -14.95
C ILE A 227 0.89 12.88 -15.29
N GLN A 228 0.78 12.57 -16.59
CA GLN A 228 0.31 11.25 -17.02
C GLN A 228 1.35 10.16 -16.69
N ILE A 229 0.86 8.92 -16.52
CA ILE A 229 1.74 7.79 -16.21
C ILE A 229 2.75 7.51 -17.33
N SER A 230 2.45 7.87 -18.59
CA SER A 230 3.39 7.84 -19.73
C SER A 230 4.56 8.81 -19.55
N GLN A 231 4.29 10.04 -19.07
CA GLN A 231 5.33 11.02 -18.75
C GLN A 231 6.17 10.56 -17.57
N PHE A 232 5.53 9.95 -16.57
CA PHE A 232 6.23 9.37 -15.43
C PHE A 232 7.11 8.19 -15.84
N LEU A 233 6.64 7.28 -16.69
CA LEU A 233 7.42 6.19 -17.24
C LEU A 233 8.70 6.71 -17.93
N GLN A 234 8.62 7.83 -18.65
CA GLN A 234 9.80 8.47 -19.25
C GLN A 234 10.80 8.98 -18.19
N LEU A 235 10.32 9.59 -17.10
CA LEU A 235 11.18 9.99 -15.98
C LEU A 235 11.84 8.78 -15.30
N LEU A 236 11.10 7.69 -15.09
CA LEU A 236 11.64 6.45 -14.53
C LEU A 236 12.72 5.84 -15.43
N ALA A 237 12.49 5.84 -16.74
CA ALA A 237 13.45 5.34 -17.72
C ALA A 237 14.74 6.15 -17.68
N GLN A 238 14.65 7.49 -17.76
CA GLN A 238 15.83 8.36 -17.68
C GLN A 238 16.56 8.19 -16.34
N ARG A 239 15.81 8.07 -15.24
CA ARG A 239 16.39 7.78 -13.93
C ARG A 239 17.18 6.49 -13.91
N ILE A 240 16.67 5.41 -14.49
CA ILE A 240 17.39 4.13 -14.55
C ILE A 240 18.70 4.27 -15.34
N ILE A 241 18.70 5.02 -16.44
CA ILE A 241 19.93 5.31 -17.21
C ILE A 241 20.93 6.09 -16.36
N ASP A 242 20.50 7.16 -15.71
CA ASP A 242 21.37 7.97 -14.84
C ASP A 242 21.97 7.12 -13.72
N LEU A 243 21.15 6.33 -13.03
CA LEU A 243 21.61 5.45 -11.94
C LEU A 243 22.59 4.38 -12.43
N ASN A 244 22.40 3.85 -13.64
CA ASN A 244 23.32 2.89 -14.24
C ASN A 244 24.68 3.52 -14.59
N SER A 245 24.69 4.81 -14.92
CA SER A 245 25.89 5.60 -15.16
C SER A 245 26.46 6.27 -13.91
N GLY A 246 25.95 5.96 -12.71
CA GLY A 246 26.40 6.56 -11.45
C GLY A 246 25.97 8.02 -11.23
N LYS A 247 25.03 8.52 -12.04
CA LYS A 247 24.51 9.90 -11.98
C LYS A 247 23.24 9.97 -11.11
N ASN A 248 23.04 11.12 -10.47
CA ASN A 248 21.85 11.41 -9.69
C ASN A 248 21.40 12.87 -9.89
N VAL A 249 21.00 13.17 -11.12
CA VAL A 249 20.70 14.55 -11.56
C VAL A 249 19.21 14.86 -11.54
N ASN A 250 18.88 16.15 -11.63
CA ASN A 250 17.51 16.60 -11.85
C ASN A 250 17.06 16.21 -13.26
N LEU A 251 15.81 15.79 -13.38
CA LEU A 251 15.19 15.43 -14.65
C LEU A 251 14.21 16.51 -15.09
N LYS A 252 13.85 16.50 -16.37
CA LYS A 252 12.78 17.34 -16.91
C LYS A 252 11.69 16.46 -17.50
N THR A 253 10.43 16.80 -17.25
CA THR A 253 9.31 16.12 -17.89
C THR A 253 9.33 16.36 -19.40
N LYS A 254 8.93 15.35 -20.16
CA LYS A 254 8.55 15.46 -21.57
C LYS A 254 7.05 15.27 -21.72
N THR A 255 6.45 15.84 -22.74
CA THR A 255 5.07 15.53 -23.14
C THR A 255 5.09 14.18 -23.83
N ILE A 256 4.58 13.13 -23.18
CA ILE A 256 4.54 11.77 -23.75
C ILE A 256 3.10 11.27 -23.69
N ASN A 257 2.56 10.92 -24.85
CA ASN A 257 1.20 10.43 -25.00
C ASN A 257 1.09 8.94 -24.61
N MET A 258 -0.08 8.55 -24.11
CA MET A 258 -0.41 7.17 -23.75
C MET A 258 -0.54 6.26 -24.98
N ALA A 259 -0.23 4.97 -24.86
CA ALA A 259 -0.51 3.99 -25.91
C ALA A 259 -2.00 3.99 -26.30
N THR A 260 -2.33 3.76 -27.58
CA THR A 260 -3.72 3.72 -28.06
C THR A 260 -4.34 2.33 -27.93
N ALA A 261 -3.51 1.28 -28.04
CA ALA A 261 -3.96 -0.11 -27.95
C ALA A 261 -2.90 -0.96 -27.24
N PRO A 262 -2.59 -0.68 -25.96
CA PRO A 262 -1.59 -1.44 -25.21
C PRO A 262 -1.98 -2.92 -25.12
N SER A 263 -1.04 -3.81 -25.40
CA SER A 263 -1.25 -5.26 -25.36
C SER A 263 -0.11 -5.97 -24.66
N GLU A 264 -0.41 -7.07 -23.98
CA GLU A 264 0.59 -7.83 -23.23
C GLU A 264 0.37 -9.33 -23.35
N ASN A 265 1.46 -10.09 -23.50
CA ASN A 265 1.44 -11.54 -23.44
C ASN A 265 2.62 -12.12 -22.63
N ILE A 266 3.24 -11.33 -21.75
CA ILE A 266 4.38 -11.81 -20.95
C ILE A 266 4.06 -13.05 -20.11
N LYS A 267 5.04 -13.92 -19.95
CA LYS A 267 5.08 -14.94 -18.89
C LYS A 267 5.65 -14.31 -17.61
N SER A 268 5.28 -14.84 -16.45
CA SER A 268 5.96 -14.46 -15.21
C SER A 268 7.41 -14.95 -15.24
N GLY A 269 8.37 -14.11 -14.87
CA GLY A 269 9.79 -14.48 -14.91
C GLY A 269 10.73 -13.34 -14.58
N ASN A 270 12.03 -13.54 -14.76
CA ASN A 270 13.04 -12.53 -14.47
C ASN A 270 13.44 -11.75 -15.73
N ILE A 271 13.33 -10.42 -15.68
CA ILE A 271 13.96 -9.53 -16.66
C ILE A 271 15.36 -9.19 -16.16
N GLN A 272 16.38 -9.44 -16.99
CA GLN A 272 17.78 -9.23 -16.63
C GLN A 272 18.16 -7.74 -16.65
N LYS A 273 19.26 -7.38 -15.95
CA LYS A 273 19.77 -6.00 -15.91
C LYS A 273 19.98 -5.38 -17.28
N THR A 274 20.70 -6.08 -18.15
CA THR A 274 20.96 -5.62 -19.52
C THR A 274 19.66 -5.34 -20.29
N GLU A 275 18.64 -6.17 -20.08
CA GLU A 275 17.35 -6.06 -20.75
C GLU A 275 16.52 -4.88 -20.26
N TYR A 276 16.33 -4.69 -18.95
CA TYR A 276 15.55 -3.54 -18.48
C TYR A 276 16.30 -2.21 -18.67
N ILE A 277 17.64 -2.23 -18.72
CA ILE A 277 18.42 -1.06 -19.15
C ILE A 277 18.16 -0.76 -20.63
N SER A 278 18.13 -1.76 -21.51
CA SER A 278 17.78 -1.59 -22.93
C SER A 278 16.37 -1.01 -23.11
N LEU A 279 15.39 -1.50 -22.34
CA LEU A 279 14.04 -0.93 -22.31
C LEU A 279 14.05 0.54 -21.86
N ALA A 280 14.79 0.86 -20.78
CA ALA A 280 14.91 2.22 -20.28
C ALA A 280 15.53 3.14 -21.33
N SER A 281 16.58 2.70 -22.04
CA SER A 281 17.21 3.48 -23.11
C SER A 281 16.23 3.82 -24.23
N LYS A 282 15.43 2.85 -24.69
CA LYS A 282 14.41 3.05 -25.72
C LYS A 282 13.33 4.06 -25.31
N ILE A 283 12.97 4.09 -24.02
CA ILE A 283 11.92 4.96 -23.47
C ILE A 283 12.46 6.37 -23.18
N ALA A 284 13.68 6.48 -22.67
CA ALA A 284 14.29 7.76 -22.29
C ALA A 284 14.45 8.71 -23.50
N VAL A 285 14.74 8.14 -24.68
CA VAL A 285 14.95 8.86 -25.94
C VAL A 285 13.67 9.27 -26.66
N LEU A 286 12.47 8.93 -26.16
CA LEU A 286 11.23 9.41 -26.76
C LEU A 286 11.21 10.94 -26.81
N SER A 287 10.89 11.48 -27.99
CA SER A 287 10.73 12.92 -28.22
C SER A 287 9.47 13.45 -27.53
N SER A 288 9.48 14.74 -27.18
CA SER A 288 8.24 15.39 -26.71
C SER A 288 7.19 15.37 -27.82
N GLY A 289 5.94 15.07 -27.47
CA GLY A 289 4.84 14.83 -28.41
C GLY A 289 4.70 13.37 -28.85
N SER A 290 5.74 12.54 -28.67
CA SER A 290 5.67 11.11 -29.02
C SER A 290 4.74 10.33 -28.09
N ARG A 291 4.40 9.12 -28.51
CA ARG A 291 3.57 8.17 -27.75
C ARG A 291 4.43 7.04 -27.20
N VAL A 292 4.06 6.51 -26.04
CA VAL A 292 4.58 5.20 -25.63
C VAL A 292 4.07 4.12 -26.60
N PRO A 293 4.94 3.20 -27.07
CA PRO A 293 4.53 2.02 -27.81
C PRO A 293 3.44 1.20 -27.10
N ASN A 294 2.64 0.48 -27.89
CA ASN A 294 1.63 -0.45 -27.34
C ASN A 294 2.27 -1.56 -26.51
N TYR A 295 3.49 -1.99 -26.88
CA TYR A 295 4.31 -2.92 -26.13
C TYR A 295 5.78 -2.78 -26.50
N TRP A 296 6.65 -3.34 -25.67
CA TRP A 296 8.04 -3.64 -25.98
C TRP A 296 8.26 -5.15 -25.94
N SER A 297 9.04 -5.67 -26.88
CA SER A 297 9.47 -7.08 -26.85
C SER A 297 10.48 -7.32 -25.73
N THR A 298 10.23 -8.36 -24.94
CA THR A 298 11.10 -8.83 -23.85
C THR A 298 11.31 -10.34 -23.97
N THR A 299 12.27 -10.88 -23.24
CA THR A 299 12.52 -12.32 -23.06
C THR A 299 11.30 -13.05 -22.49
N LEU A 300 10.40 -12.34 -21.80
CA LEU A 300 9.16 -12.88 -21.25
C LEU A 300 7.97 -12.78 -22.21
N GLY A 301 8.08 -12.03 -23.30
CA GLY A 301 7.00 -11.72 -24.25
C GLY A 301 6.83 -10.21 -24.48
N SER A 302 5.76 -9.82 -25.16
CA SER A 302 5.36 -8.43 -25.35
C SER A 302 4.86 -7.83 -24.04
N MET A 303 5.56 -6.81 -23.53
CA MET A 303 5.29 -6.11 -22.28
C MET A 303 4.74 -4.71 -22.55
N ARG A 304 3.59 -4.36 -21.96
CA ARG A 304 3.00 -3.01 -22.09
C ARG A 304 3.54 -2.04 -21.05
N TYR A 305 3.21 -0.75 -21.22
CA TYR A 305 3.76 0.36 -20.43
C TYR A 305 3.51 0.25 -18.93
N GLU A 306 2.38 -0.32 -18.48
CA GLU A 306 2.11 -0.48 -17.06
C GLU A 306 3.08 -1.48 -16.41
N SER A 307 3.29 -2.64 -17.04
CA SER A 307 4.23 -3.64 -16.55
C SER A 307 5.67 -3.12 -16.58
N THR A 308 6.03 -2.37 -17.62
CA THR A 308 7.32 -1.67 -17.69
C THR A 308 7.46 -0.61 -16.59
N THR A 309 6.40 0.16 -16.31
CA THR A 309 6.38 1.14 -15.22
C THR A 309 6.63 0.46 -13.89
N TYR A 310 5.93 -0.64 -13.60
CA TYR A 310 6.11 -1.36 -12.35
C TYR A 310 7.48 -2.03 -12.21
N LEU A 311 8.01 -2.59 -13.31
CA LEU A 311 9.39 -3.07 -13.39
C LEU A 311 10.37 -1.97 -12.97
N PHE A 312 10.22 -0.76 -13.49
CA PHE A 312 11.09 0.38 -13.18
C PHE A 312 10.91 0.91 -11.75
N LEU A 313 9.68 0.92 -11.23
CA LEU A 313 9.41 1.23 -9.82
C LEU A 313 10.18 0.29 -8.89
N LYS A 314 10.19 -1.03 -9.19
CA LYS A 314 10.96 -2.02 -8.43
C LYS A 314 12.47 -1.77 -8.55
N ALA A 315 12.97 -1.47 -9.74
CA ALA A 315 14.38 -1.17 -9.98
C ALA A 315 14.87 0.02 -9.13
N ILE A 316 14.14 1.13 -9.17
CA ILE A 316 14.49 2.37 -8.45
C ILE A 316 14.32 2.19 -6.94
N THR A 317 13.27 1.48 -6.49
CA THR A 317 13.09 1.13 -5.07
C THR A 317 14.26 0.29 -4.55
N PHE A 318 14.71 -0.70 -5.33
CA PHE A 318 15.87 -1.52 -4.99
C PHE A 318 17.14 -0.66 -4.90
N TYR A 319 17.38 0.22 -5.88
CA TYR A 319 18.53 1.13 -5.86
C TYR A 319 18.52 2.05 -4.64
N ASN A 320 17.36 2.63 -4.29
CA ASN A 320 17.25 3.53 -3.15
C ASN A 320 17.72 2.89 -1.84
N THR A 321 17.54 1.58 -1.72
CA THR A 321 17.98 0.77 -0.57
C THR A 321 19.43 0.31 -0.71
N ASN A 322 19.80 -0.26 -1.86
CA ASN A 322 21.05 -1.00 -2.04
C ASN A 322 22.17 -0.20 -2.70
N LYS A 323 21.88 1.04 -3.14
CA LYS A 323 22.79 1.93 -3.88
C LYS A 323 23.41 1.30 -5.13
N ARG A 324 22.75 0.29 -5.69
CA ARG A 324 23.08 -0.37 -6.94
C ARG A 324 21.80 -0.85 -7.62
N LEU A 325 21.80 -0.93 -8.94
CA LEU A 325 20.70 -1.53 -9.68
C LEU A 325 20.71 -3.07 -9.51
N PRO A 326 19.54 -3.73 -9.49
CA PRO A 326 19.45 -5.18 -9.31
C PRO A 326 19.97 -5.95 -10.54
N ASN A 327 20.52 -7.15 -10.36
CA ASN A 327 21.00 -7.95 -11.52
C ASN A 327 19.83 -8.49 -12.37
N TYR A 328 18.67 -8.68 -11.75
CA TYR A 328 17.43 -9.05 -12.40
C TYR A 328 16.25 -8.54 -11.58
N ILE A 329 15.09 -8.40 -12.22
CA ILE A 329 13.85 -8.07 -11.55
C ILE A 329 12.80 -9.09 -11.95
N TYR A 330 12.28 -9.81 -10.95
CA TYR A 330 11.12 -10.66 -11.16
C TYR A 330 9.92 -9.81 -11.58
N THR A 331 9.32 -10.15 -12.70
CA THR A 331 8.20 -9.47 -13.33
C THR A 331 7.04 -10.45 -13.45
N PRO A 332 5.95 -10.26 -12.67
CA PRO A 332 4.77 -11.10 -12.79
C PRO A 332 3.98 -10.74 -14.06
N ARG A 333 3.27 -11.71 -14.63
CA ARG A 333 2.24 -11.47 -15.64
C ARG A 333 1.04 -10.75 -15.03
N TRP A 334 0.51 -9.74 -15.73
CA TRP A 334 -0.73 -9.06 -15.35
C TRP A 334 -1.90 -9.62 -16.16
N THR A 335 -2.98 -10.06 -15.50
CA THR A 335 -4.22 -10.50 -16.15
C THR A 335 -5.21 -9.32 -16.22
N GLY A 336 -5.91 -9.13 -17.34
CA GLY A 336 -6.92 -8.07 -17.53
C GLY A 336 -7.00 -7.52 -18.97
N THR A 337 -8.20 -7.47 -19.54
CA THR A 337 -8.47 -7.37 -20.99
C THR A 337 -8.87 -5.98 -21.54
N THR A 338 -8.82 -4.88 -20.78
CA THR A 338 -9.32 -3.59 -21.33
C THR A 338 -8.44 -2.37 -21.08
N THR A 339 -8.57 -1.41 -22.02
CA THR A 339 -7.79 -0.19 -22.27
C THR A 339 -7.89 0.91 -21.19
N THR A 340 -8.60 0.70 -20.07
CA THR A 340 -8.80 1.72 -19.01
C THR A 340 -8.84 1.18 -17.57
N GLY A 341 -8.52 -0.11 -17.36
CA GLY A 341 -8.57 -0.69 -16.03
C GLY A 341 -7.77 -1.97 -15.90
N MET A 342 -6.60 -1.89 -15.27
CA MET A 342 -6.00 -3.07 -14.65
C MET A 342 -6.81 -3.47 -13.41
N THR A 343 -7.14 -4.75 -13.35
CA THR A 343 -7.33 -5.49 -12.10
C THR A 343 -6.28 -6.59 -12.11
N SER A 344 -5.24 -6.48 -11.30
CA SER A 344 -4.22 -7.51 -11.22
C SER A 344 -4.74 -8.67 -10.38
N SER A 345 -4.42 -9.88 -10.82
CA SER A 345 -4.05 -10.92 -9.87
C SER A 345 -2.57 -10.72 -9.54
N ILE A 346 -2.24 -9.80 -8.63
CA ILE A 346 -0.89 -9.77 -8.03
C ILE A 346 -0.72 -11.10 -7.30
N VAL A 347 0.05 -11.98 -7.92
CA VAL A 347 0.48 -13.24 -7.33
C VAL A 347 1.41 -12.90 -6.17
N ARG A 348 1.06 -13.37 -4.97
CA ARG A 348 1.81 -13.12 -3.74
C ARG A 348 3.13 -13.87 -3.81
N PRO A 349 4.28 -13.22 -3.54
CA PRO A 349 5.50 -13.97 -3.32
C PRO A 349 5.33 -14.84 -2.07
N VAL A 350 5.74 -16.10 -2.17
CA VAL A 350 5.63 -17.10 -1.12
C VAL A 350 6.94 -17.16 -0.34
N TYR A 351 6.88 -17.03 0.97
CA TYR A 351 8.03 -17.23 1.86
C TYR A 351 7.73 -18.39 2.77
N ILE A 352 8.59 -19.41 2.74
CA ILE A 352 8.39 -20.65 3.48
C ILE A 352 9.42 -20.75 4.60
N ILE A 353 8.94 -21.03 5.80
CA ILE A 353 9.73 -21.23 7.02
C ILE A 353 9.32 -22.56 7.67
N SER A 354 10.26 -23.22 8.36
CA SER A 354 10.01 -24.46 9.10
C SER A 354 10.45 -24.33 10.56
N ASP A 355 9.63 -24.85 11.48
CA ASP A 355 9.84 -24.80 12.92
C ASP A 355 10.84 -25.85 13.44
N LYS A 356 11.92 -26.09 12.70
CA LYS A 356 12.97 -27.08 13.01
C LYS A 356 12.37 -28.43 13.44
N ILE A 357 11.50 -28.97 12.61
CA ILE A 357 10.68 -30.16 12.86
C ILE A 357 11.54 -31.41 13.06
N SER A 358 12.54 -31.60 12.18
CA SER A 358 13.44 -32.75 12.25
C SER A 358 14.89 -32.30 12.46
N ASN A 359 15.46 -31.69 11.44
CA ASN A 359 16.78 -31.08 11.47
C ASN A 359 16.90 -30.10 10.32
N ASN A 360 17.95 -29.26 10.33
CA ASN A 360 18.12 -28.21 9.32
C ASN A 360 18.16 -28.77 7.88
N ALA A 361 18.78 -29.92 7.64
CA ALA A 361 18.91 -30.48 6.29
C ALA A 361 17.55 -30.98 5.77
N THR A 362 16.85 -31.80 6.57
CA THR A 362 15.54 -32.37 6.20
C THR A 362 14.48 -31.28 6.01
N ASP A 363 14.45 -30.28 6.89
CA ASP A 363 13.48 -29.19 6.80
C ASP A 363 13.76 -28.28 5.59
N ASN A 364 15.03 -27.98 5.31
CA ASN A 364 15.38 -27.23 4.11
C ASN A 364 15.04 -28.02 2.84
N ALA A 365 15.26 -29.34 2.82
CA ALA A 365 14.87 -30.18 1.69
C ALA A 365 13.35 -30.13 1.45
N ARG A 366 12.55 -30.19 2.53
CA ARG A 366 11.09 -30.03 2.48
C ARG A 366 10.69 -28.68 1.89
N ILE A 367 11.25 -27.58 2.41
CA ILE A 367 10.97 -26.22 1.93
C ILE A 367 11.34 -26.09 0.43
N ASN A 368 12.53 -26.55 0.05
CA ASN A 368 13.03 -26.43 -1.31
C ASN A 368 12.23 -27.26 -2.30
N ALA A 369 11.69 -28.41 -1.90
CA ALA A 369 10.79 -29.20 -2.73
C ALA A 369 9.50 -28.43 -3.07
N VAL A 370 8.85 -27.80 -2.07
CA VAL A 370 7.66 -26.97 -2.29
C VAL A 370 7.98 -25.77 -3.18
N ILE A 371 9.13 -25.11 -2.96
CA ILE A 371 9.58 -23.98 -3.77
C ILE A 371 9.80 -24.38 -5.23
N ALA A 372 10.42 -25.54 -5.48
CA ALA A 372 10.67 -26.02 -6.83
C ALA A 372 9.37 -26.18 -7.62
N GLU A 373 8.34 -26.79 -7.02
CA GLU A 373 7.04 -26.98 -7.67
C GLU A 373 6.27 -25.65 -7.82
N LEU A 374 6.27 -24.78 -6.82
CA LEU A 374 5.66 -23.44 -6.91
C LEU A 374 6.29 -22.60 -8.03
N LYS A 375 7.61 -22.68 -8.21
CA LYS A 375 8.32 -22.00 -9.30
C LYS A 375 7.92 -22.52 -10.68
N LYS A 376 7.67 -23.84 -10.83
CA LYS A 376 7.11 -24.40 -12.08
C LYS A 376 5.75 -23.79 -12.43
N LEU A 377 4.95 -23.44 -11.42
CA LEU A 377 3.66 -22.76 -11.56
C LEU A 377 3.78 -21.23 -11.69
N GLY A 378 4.99 -20.69 -11.81
CA GLY A 378 5.24 -19.26 -11.98
C GLY A 378 5.15 -18.44 -10.69
N ILE A 379 5.04 -19.09 -9.52
CA ILE A 379 5.04 -18.41 -8.21
C ILE A 379 6.46 -18.05 -7.80
N THR A 380 6.69 -16.79 -7.41
CA THR A 380 7.95 -16.43 -6.72
C THR A 380 7.95 -17.02 -5.33
N ALA A 381 8.86 -17.96 -5.04
CA ALA A 381 8.95 -18.59 -3.74
C ALA A 381 10.38 -18.55 -3.17
N TYR A 382 10.50 -18.29 -1.87
CA TYR A 382 11.75 -18.13 -1.14
C TYR A 382 11.82 -19.07 0.07
N ASN A 383 12.99 -19.67 0.27
CA ASN A 383 13.31 -20.38 1.49
C ASN A 383 13.75 -19.33 2.51
N TYR A 384 12.95 -19.13 3.56
CA TYR A 384 13.25 -18.16 4.60
C TYR A 384 14.10 -18.76 5.73
N GLY A 385 14.14 -20.08 5.85
CA GLY A 385 15.01 -20.81 6.77
C GLY A 385 14.28 -21.77 7.70
N VAL A 386 15.07 -22.35 8.61
CA VAL A 386 14.64 -23.36 9.59
C VAL A 386 14.95 -22.86 10.99
N GLY A 387 14.02 -22.98 11.92
CA GLY A 387 14.21 -22.63 13.34
C GLY A 387 14.35 -21.13 13.62
N ALA A 388 14.07 -20.27 12.63
CA ALA A 388 13.91 -18.85 12.89
C ALA A 388 12.63 -18.65 13.70
N ASN A 389 12.62 -17.70 14.65
CA ASN A 389 11.41 -17.30 15.35
C ASN A 389 10.30 -17.02 14.30
N ASN A 390 9.28 -17.89 14.23
CA ASN A 390 8.28 -17.91 13.16
C ASN A 390 7.50 -16.60 13.05
N ILE A 391 7.57 -15.77 14.09
CA ILE A 391 6.97 -14.43 14.17
C ILE A 391 7.85 -13.37 13.49
N ALA A 392 9.17 -13.52 13.51
CA ALA A 392 10.11 -12.49 13.04
C ALA A 392 9.95 -12.18 11.54
N ILE A 393 9.59 -13.19 10.73
CA ILE A 393 9.30 -13.01 9.29
C ILE A 393 8.12 -12.05 9.05
N LEU A 394 7.15 -12.02 9.96
CA LEU A 394 5.95 -11.20 9.82
C LEU A 394 6.32 -9.71 9.89
N SER A 395 7.22 -9.35 10.81
CA SER A 395 7.75 -8.00 10.99
C SER A 395 8.89 -7.61 10.03
N ASN A 396 9.43 -8.53 9.25
CA ASN A 396 10.58 -8.26 8.39
C ASN A 396 10.20 -7.35 7.21
N THR A 397 10.79 -6.16 7.16
CA THR A 397 10.52 -5.14 6.12
C THR A 397 11.05 -5.52 4.74
N ASN A 398 11.96 -6.49 4.64
CA ASN A 398 12.42 -7.06 3.38
C ASN A 398 11.42 -8.07 2.78
N VAL A 399 10.43 -8.52 3.57
CA VAL A 399 9.35 -9.39 3.11
C VAL A 399 8.17 -8.53 2.66
N PRO A 400 7.75 -8.60 1.39
CA PRO A 400 6.66 -7.79 0.85
C PRO A 400 5.38 -7.91 1.67
N ILE A 401 4.67 -6.79 1.82
CA ILE A 401 3.47 -6.73 2.66
C ILE A 401 2.30 -7.54 2.09
N ASN A 402 2.34 -7.85 0.79
CA ASN A 402 1.39 -8.73 0.11
C ASN A 402 1.84 -10.21 0.10
N ALA A 403 2.93 -10.58 0.77
CA ALA A 403 3.45 -11.95 0.73
C ALA A 403 2.48 -12.98 1.34
N LEU A 404 2.60 -14.22 0.85
CA LEU A 404 2.05 -15.41 1.50
C LEU A 404 3.16 -16.05 2.33
N ILE A 405 2.96 -16.13 3.64
CA ILE A 405 3.89 -16.76 4.58
C ILE A 405 3.40 -18.17 4.86
N VAL A 406 4.20 -19.17 4.54
CA VAL A 406 3.90 -20.59 4.75
C VAL A 406 4.76 -21.09 5.91
N GLN A 407 4.11 -21.53 6.98
CA GLN A 407 4.79 -21.97 8.21
C GLN A 407 4.58 -23.48 8.40
N PHE A 408 5.67 -24.24 8.36
CA PHE A 408 5.65 -25.66 8.68
C PHE A 408 5.86 -25.90 10.17
N PHE A 409 4.96 -26.65 10.79
CA PHE A 409 5.05 -27.10 12.18
C PHE A 409 5.01 -28.63 12.28
N GLY A 410 5.80 -29.18 13.21
CA GLY A 410 5.84 -30.61 13.52
C GLY A 410 4.60 -31.09 14.27
N GLY A 411 4.01 -30.19 15.06
CA GLY A 411 2.82 -30.44 15.87
C GLY A 411 1.96 -29.18 16.00
N ALA A 412 0.69 -29.37 16.35
CA ALA A 412 -0.20 -28.26 16.66
C ALA A 412 -0.01 -27.82 18.12
N CYS A 413 0.57 -26.64 18.33
CA CYS A 413 0.73 -26.05 19.66
C CYS A 413 -0.41 -25.07 19.95
N ALA A 414 -1.24 -25.35 20.97
CA ALA A 414 -2.37 -24.50 21.35
C ALA A 414 -1.97 -23.04 21.59
N ALA A 415 -0.81 -22.80 22.21
CA ALA A 415 -0.31 -21.48 22.50
C ALA A 415 0.09 -20.71 21.23
N THR A 416 0.77 -21.36 20.29
CA THR A 416 1.11 -20.79 18.98
C THR A 416 -0.15 -20.42 18.22
N LEU A 417 -1.15 -21.32 18.16
CA LEU A 417 -2.41 -21.04 17.46
C LEU A 417 -3.18 -19.90 18.14
N ASN A 418 -3.21 -19.88 19.47
CA ASN A 418 -3.81 -18.79 20.24
C ASN A 418 -3.15 -17.44 19.92
N GLU A 419 -1.81 -17.39 19.88
CA GLU A 419 -1.04 -16.20 19.54
C GLU A 419 -1.40 -15.64 18.16
N MET A 420 -1.60 -16.52 17.16
CA MET A 420 -2.01 -16.10 15.81
C MET A 420 -3.28 -15.24 15.82
N GLY A 421 -4.21 -15.51 16.73
CA GLY A 421 -5.46 -14.74 16.87
C GLY A 421 -5.31 -13.39 17.60
N THR A 422 -4.18 -13.16 18.28
CA THR A 422 -3.94 -11.95 19.06
C THR A 422 -3.79 -10.70 18.19
N SER A 423 -4.09 -9.54 18.77
CA SER A 423 -3.86 -8.24 18.10
C SER A 423 -2.38 -8.01 17.79
N TYR A 424 -1.48 -8.53 18.64
CA TYR A 424 -0.03 -8.46 18.45
C TYR A 424 0.38 -9.17 17.15
N TYR A 425 0.06 -10.46 17.01
CA TYR A 425 0.41 -11.23 15.81
C TYR A 425 -0.19 -10.60 14.54
N LYS A 426 -1.46 -10.18 14.61
CA LYS A 426 -2.15 -9.51 13.50
C LYS A 426 -1.47 -8.20 13.08
N SER A 427 -0.93 -7.43 14.04
CA SER A 427 -0.21 -6.19 13.75
C SER A 427 1.14 -6.45 13.06
N LEU A 428 1.81 -7.57 13.37
CA LEU A 428 3.08 -7.93 12.76
C LEU A 428 2.90 -8.38 11.32
N LYS A 429 1.92 -9.27 11.05
CA LYS A 429 1.70 -9.74 9.68
C LYS A 429 1.14 -8.67 8.76
N ASP A 430 0.41 -7.69 9.30
CA ASP A 430 -0.32 -6.67 8.54
C ASP A 430 -1.16 -7.32 7.41
N THR A 431 -0.93 -6.91 6.15
CA THR A 431 -1.64 -7.46 4.97
C THR A 431 -1.08 -8.78 4.46
N LYS A 432 -0.01 -9.32 5.05
CA LYS A 432 0.52 -10.63 4.67
C LYS A 432 -0.52 -11.71 4.97
N LYS A 433 -0.65 -12.67 4.06
CA LYS A 433 -1.39 -13.92 4.32
C LYS A 433 -0.46 -14.87 5.09
N VAL A 434 -1.01 -15.62 6.02
CA VAL A 434 -0.30 -16.70 6.71
C VAL A 434 -1.06 -18.00 6.44
N PHE A 435 -0.32 -19.03 6.06
CA PHE A 435 -0.82 -20.37 5.79
C PHE A 435 -0.02 -21.38 6.61
N THR A 436 -0.71 -22.14 7.45
CA THR A 436 -0.07 -23.08 8.37
C THR A 436 -0.06 -24.49 7.80
N VAL A 437 1.06 -25.20 7.88
CA VAL A 437 1.19 -26.59 7.42
C VAL A 437 1.63 -27.45 8.59
N PHE A 438 0.80 -28.41 8.99
CA PHE A 438 1.12 -29.41 9.99
C PHE A 438 1.57 -30.70 9.31
N THR A 439 2.67 -31.27 9.78
CA THR A 439 3.13 -32.59 9.31
C THR A 439 2.17 -33.70 9.71
N ASP A 440 2.30 -34.86 9.09
CA ASP A 440 1.47 -36.04 9.36
C ASP A 440 1.55 -36.58 10.79
N GLY A 441 2.67 -36.36 11.50
CA GLY A 441 2.78 -36.65 12.93
C GLY A 441 2.04 -35.67 13.86
N ALA A 442 1.49 -34.57 13.35
CA ALA A 442 0.83 -33.57 14.18
C ALA A 442 -0.57 -34.01 14.63
N LYS A 443 -0.95 -33.62 15.85
CA LYS A 443 -2.33 -33.77 16.33
C LYS A 443 -3.28 -33.01 15.39
N LYS A 444 -4.27 -33.73 14.85
CA LYS A 444 -5.32 -33.16 14.00
C LYS A 444 -6.17 -32.19 14.81
N ILE A 445 -6.29 -30.96 14.32
CA ILE A 445 -7.09 -29.88 14.89
C ILE A 445 -8.46 -29.73 14.22
N THR A 446 -8.64 -30.21 12.98
CA THR A 446 -9.95 -30.17 12.31
C THR A 446 -11.00 -30.97 13.08
N GLY A 447 -12.07 -30.30 13.50
CA GLY A 447 -13.16 -30.88 14.29
C GLY A 447 -12.80 -31.16 15.76
N LEU A 448 -11.61 -30.76 16.21
CA LEU A 448 -11.16 -31.02 17.58
C LEU A 448 -11.86 -30.07 18.56
N ALA A 449 -12.49 -30.60 19.60
CA ALA A 449 -13.16 -29.75 20.60
C ALA A 449 -12.17 -28.94 21.45
N TRP A 450 -11.03 -29.54 21.79
CA TRP A 450 -10.02 -28.96 22.66
C TRP A 450 -8.62 -29.44 22.27
N LEU A 451 -7.70 -28.50 22.11
CA LEU A 451 -6.27 -28.74 21.95
C LEU A 451 -5.57 -28.34 23.25
N GLU A 452 -4.97 -29.31 23.93
CA GLU A 452 -4.30 -29.10 25.20
C GLU A 452 -3.03 -28.26 25.03
N ARG A 453 -2.59 -27.63 26.12
CA ARG A 453 -1.28 -27.00 26.18
C ARG A 453 -0.18 -28.00 25.79
N ALA A 454 0.70 -27.59 24.88
CA ALA A 454 1.80 -28.44 24.45
C ALA A 454 2.83 -28.62 25.60
N HIS A 455 3.47 -29.77 25.65
CA HIS A 455 4.45 -30.09 26.69
C HIS A 455 5.67 -29.15 26.67
N ASP A 456 6.00 -28.62 25.51
CA ASP A 456 7.14 -27.73 25.25
C ASP A 456 6.76 -26.23 25.23
N ASP A 457 5.51 -25.88 25.56
CA ASP A 457 5.07 -24.49 25.70
C ASP A 457 5.67 -23.85 26.95
N ASN A 458 6.86 -23.27 26.81
CA ASN A 458 7.59 -22.56 27.86
C ASN A 458 7.42 -21.03 27.81
N PHE A 459 6.50 -20.53 26.98
CA PHE A 459 6.32 -19.09 26.73
C PHE A 459 4.94 -18.57 27.13
N SER A 460 3.94 -19.44 27.31
CA SER A 460 2.63 -19.05 27.82
C SER A 460 2.60 -19.01 29.35
N PRO A 461 1.72 -18.17 29.95
CA PRO A 461 1.46 -18.21 31.38
C PRO A 461 1.03 -19.61 31.83
N ALA A 462 1.42 -20.03 33.05
CA ALA A 462 1.05 -21.33 33.61
C ALA A 462 -0.47 -21.57 33.69
N SER A 463 -1.27 -20.51 33.68
CA SER A 463 -2.74 -20.55 33.62
C SER A 463 -3.31 -20.93 32.25
N PHE A 464 -2.51 -20.93 31.18
CA PHE A 464 -2.95 -21.32 29.85
C PHE A 464 -3.01 -22.85 29.74
N THR A 465 -4.20 -23.41 29.58
CA THR A 465 -4.43 -24.86 29.60
C THR A 465 -4.66 -25.47 28.22
N GLY A 466 -4.89 -24.65 27.19
CA GLY A 466 -5.19 -25.11 25.84
C GLY A 466 -6.06 -24.14 25.05
N LEU A 467 -6.55 -24.61 23.90
CA LEU A 467 -7.35 -23.85 22.96
C LEU A 467 -8.60 -24.66 22.54
N ALA A 468 -9.79 -24.09 22.76
CA ALA A 468 -11.03 -24.66 22.28
C ALA A 468 -11.19 -24.48 20.77
N ASN A 469 -11.71 -25.51 20.09
CA ASN A 469 -12.02 -25.50 18.65
C ASN A 469 -10.92 -24.84 17.80
N PRO A 470 -9.67 -25.34 17.85
CA PRO A 470 -8.50 -24.71 17.21
C PRO A 470 -8.66 -24.44 15.70
N ASP A 471 -9.34 -25.31 14.97
CA ASP A 471 -9.65 -25.14 13.55
C ASP A 471 -10.55 -23.92 13.28
N LYS A 472 -11.65 -23.80 14.03
CA LYS A 472 -12.57 -22.67 13.97
C LYS A 472 -11.87 -21.41 14.46
N TYR A 473 -11.02 -21.51 15.49
CA TYR A 473 -10.25 -20.38 15.99
C TYR A 473 -9.35 -19.79 14.89
N LEU A 474 -8.59 -20.63 14.18
CA LEU A 474 -7.76 -20.16 13.04
C LEU A 474 -8.61 -19.54 11.94
N THR A 475 -9.67 -20.22 11.53
CA THR A 475 -10.55 -19.78 10.44
C THR A 475 -11.23 -18.44 10.77
N ASN A 476 -11.75 -18.28 11.98
CA ASN A 476 -12.36 -17.04 12.46
C ASN A 476 -11.36 -15.88 12.54
N ASN A 477 -10.07 -16.20 12.69
CA ASN A 477 -8.99 -15.23 12.67
C ASN A 477 -8.40 -14.99 11.27
N GLY A 478 -8.97 -15.61 10.23
CA GLY A 478 -8.58 -15.41 8.84
C GLY A 478 -7.37 -16.22 8.39
N TYR A 479 -7.04 -17.30 9.10
CA TYR A 479 -5.95 -18.20 8.76
C TYR A 479 -6.47 -19.49 8.13
N LYS A 480 -5.75 -19.94 7.12
CA LYS A 480 -5.95 -21.25 6.50
C LYS A 480 -4.80 -22.17 6.86
N TYR A 481 -5.06 -23.46 6.85
CA TYR A 481 -4.07 -24.45 7.20
C TYR A 481 -4.22 -25.73 6.37
N TYR A 482 -3.19 -26.57 6.42
CA TYR A 482 -3.15 -27.90 5.86
C TYR A 482 -2.61 -28.88 6.90
N GLU A 483 -3.21 -30.06 7.01
CA GLU A 483 -2.83 -31.11 7.96
C GLU A 483 -2.38 -32.36 7.23
N GLY A 484 -1.63 -33.23 7.90
CA GLY A 484 -1.26 -34.51 7.31
C GLY A 484 -0.14 -34.41 6.28
N TYR A 485 0.67 -33.36 6.31
CA TYR A 485 1.72 -33.20 5.31
C TYR A 485 2.85 -34.22 5.48
N ASN A 486 3.11 -34.96 4.40
CA ASN A 486 4.37 -35.66 4.16
C ASN A 486 4.76 -35.53 2.68
N SER A 487 5.89 -36.10 2.29
CA SER A 487 6.43 -35.98 0.92
C SER A 487 5.46 -36.47 -0.16
N SER A 488 4.60 -37.46 0.12
CA SER A 488 3.58 -37.94 -0.82
C SER A 488 2.49 -36.89 -1.12
N LYS A 489 2.29 -35.94 -0.20
CA LYS A 489 1.30 -34.85 -0.28
C LYS A 489 1.85 -33.56 -0.88
N LEU A 490 3.10 -33.56 -1.34
CA LEU A 490 3.76 -32.37 -1.90
C LEU A 490 2.91 -31.67 -2.96
N GLN A 491 2.41 -32.41 -3.96
CA GLN A 491 1.67 -31.82 -5.07
C GLN A 491 0.32 -31.25 -4.63
N GLU A 492 -0.36 -31.91 -3.69
CA GLU A 492 -1.62 -31.43 -3.11
C GLU A 492 -1.41 -30.09 -2.39
N LEU A 493 -0.39 -30.01 -1.52
CA LEU A 493 -0.04 -28.77 -0.83
C LEU A 493 0.32 -27.66 -1.83
N VAL A 494 1.12 -27.95 -2.85
CA VAL A 494 1.53 -26.97 -3.87
C VAL A 494 0.32 -26.37 -4.57
N GLN A 495 -0.68 -27.17 -4.93
CA GLN A 495 -1.90 -26.67 -5.57
C GLN A 495 -2.72 -25.76 -4.65
N ILE A 496 -2.78 -26.07 -3.36
CA ILE A 496 -3.43 -25.23 -2.36
C ILE A 496 -2.68 -23.89 -2.23
N LEU A 497 -1.37 -23.95 -2.05
CA LEU A 497 -0.52 -22.75 -1.91
C LEU A 497 -0.56 -21.88 -3.18
N TYR A 498 -0.63 -22.48 -4.36
CA TYR A 498 -0.83 -21.76 -5.62
C TYR A 498 -2.13 -20.95 -5.60
N LYS A 499 -3.25 -21.54 -5.18
CA LYS A 499 -4.54 -20.83 -5.03
C LYS A 499 -4.47 -19.71 -4.01
N GLU A 500 -3.78 -19.92 -2.89
CA GLU A 500 -3.61 -18.88 -1.87
C GLU A 500 -2.71 -17.74 -2.31
N ALA A 501 -1.70 -18.02 -3.13
CA ALA A 501 -0.83 -17.02 -3.70
C ALA A 501 -1.51 -16.21 -4.82
N THR A 502 -2.46 -16.81 -5.54
CA THR A 502 -3.13 -16.20 -6.71
C THR A 502 -4.49 -15.55 -6.41
N SER A 503 -5.09 -15.84 -5.24
CA SER A 503 -6.23 -15.12 -4.65
C SER A 503 -5.75 -13.98 -3.77
#